data_AF-A0A6P3WMC3-F1
#
_entry.id   AF-A0A6P3WMC3-F1
#
_cell.length_a   1.000
_cell.length_b   1.000
_cell.length_c   1.000
_cell.angle_alpha   90.00
_cell.angle_beta   90.00
_cell.angle_gamma   90.00
#
_symmetry.space_group_name_H-M   'P 1'
#
loop_
_entity.id
_entity.type
_entity.pdbx_description
1 polymer ?
#
loop_
_entity_poly.entity_id
_entity_poly.type
_entity_poly.pdbx_seq_one_letter_code
_entity_poly.pdbx_strand_id
1 'polypeptide(L)'
;MGTENKLNNEVRKPTHTTNKFTALKRDQNTDNPCYQEQLLSLKCLDLHQDNRNECKIYFTNYNNCSKFWATVWRDRKLKDIKPYLPPVEERAKIKADYLNFR
;
A
#
# COMPACT_ATOMS: atom_id res chain seq x y z
N MET A 1 59.28 8.43 -5.91
CA MET A 1 58.07 9.19 -6.32
C MET A 1 56.93 8.20 -6.35
N GLY A 2 56.16 8.14 -5.26
CA GLY A 2 54.87 7.44 -5.19
C GLY A 2 53.78 8.22 -5.97
N THR A 3 52.55 7.77 -6.15
CA THR A 3 51.80 6.57 -5.76
C THR A 3 50.53 6.58 -6.62
N GLU A 4 50.12 5.40 -7.07
CA GLU A 4 48.74 4.85 -7.11
C GLU A 4 47.56 5.58 -7.79
N ASN A 5 46.95 4.82 -8.71
CA ASN A 5 45.51 4.53 -8.89
C ASN A 5 44.47 5.66 -8.68
N LYS A 6 43.81 6.03 -9.79
CA LYS A 6 42.49 6.68 -9.78
C LYS A 6 41.41 5.65 -10.09
N LEU A 7 40.96 4.92 -9.07
CA LEU A 7 39.65 4.26 -9.09
C LEU A 7 38.62 5.28 -8.59
N ASN A 8 37.99 6.00 -9.51
CA ASN A 8 36.87 6.88 -9.21
C ASN A 8 35.65 6.43 -10.00
N ASN A 9 34.76 5.73 -9.31
CA ASN A 9 33.33 6.06 -9.31
C ASN A 9 32.71 5.25 -8.17
N GLU A 10 32.68 5.90 -7.01
CA GLU A 10 31.87 5.44 -5.88
C GLU A 10 30.45 5.15 -6.36
N VAL A 11 30.05 3.88 -6.23
CA VAL A 11 28.66 3.48 -6.19
C VAL A 11 28.01 4.34 -5.11
N ARG A 12 27.20 5.34 -5.51
CA ARG A 12 26.31 6.04 -4.59
C ARG A 12 25.36 5.01 -4.01
N LYS A 13 25.71 4.47 -2.85
CA LYS A 13 24.78 3.73 -2.00
C LYS A 13 23.62 4.68 -1.71
N PRO A 14 22.36 4.30 -1.93
CA PRO A 14 21.25 5.11 -1.45
C PRO A 14 21.33 5.13 0.07
N THR A 15 21.74 6.27 0.65
CA THR A 15 21.66 6.51 2.09
C THR A 15 20.20 6.77 2.43
N HIS A 16 19.38 5.72 2.44
CA HIS A 16 18.09 5.75 3.14
C HIS A 16 18.33 5.67 4.64
N THR A 17 18.91 6.73 5.20
CA THR A 17 18.88 6.97 6.64
C THR A 17 17.48 7.49 6.98
N THR A 18 16.47 6.62 6.96
CA THR A 18 15.14 6.95 7.47
C THR A 18 14.96 6.36 8.85
N ASN A 19 15.61 6.98 9.84
CA ASN A 19 15.12 6.89 11.21
C ASN A 19 13.87 7.77 11.32
N LYS A 20 12.72 7.23 10.89
CA LYS A 20 11.38 7.79 11.13
C LYS A 20 10.39 6.68 11.45
N PHE A 21 10.73 5.78 12.37
CA PHE A 21 9.73 5.00 13.09
C PHE A 21 9.07 5.89 14.15
N THR A 22 8.41 6.98 13.72
CA THR A 22 7.29 7.49 14.52
C THR A 22 6.27 6.38 14.51
N ALA A 23 6.01 5.76 15.67
CA ALA A 23 4.98 4.73 15.80
C ALA A 23 3.71 5.22 15.08
N LEU A 24 3.21 4.41 14.14
CA LEU A 24 1.98 4.73 13.42
C LEU A 24 0.90 4.96 14.48
N LYS A 25 0.37 6.19 14.58
CA LYS A 25 -0.70 6.55 15.53
C LYS A 25 -2.00 5.77 15.32
N ARG A 26 -2.09 4.97 14.25
CA ARG A 26 -3.30 4.32 13.75
C ARG A 26 -2.98 2.91 13.29
N ASP A 27 -3.82 1.95 13.68
CA ASP A 27 -3.72 0.58 13.20
C ASP A 27 -4.11 0.53 11.72
N GLN A 28 -3.17 0.11 10.89
CA GLN A 28 -3.39 0.05 9.44
C GLN A 28 -4.36 -1.06 9.06
N ASN A 29 -4.52 -2.11 9.87
CA ASN A 29 -5.51 -3.16 9.60
C ASN A 29 -6.94 -2.62 9.75
N THR A 30 -7.16 -1.72 10.71
CA THR A 30 -8.47 -1.11 10.94
C THR A 30 -8.72 0.04 9.99
N ASP A 31 -7.73 0.89 9.74
CA ASP A 31 -7.97 2.17 9.06
C ASP A 31 -7.78 2.07 7.54
N ASN A 32 -6.95 1.13 7.07
CA ASN A 32 -6.73 0.88 5.67
C ASN A 32 -7.39 -0.44 5.25
N PRO A 33 -8.54 -0.39 4.54
CA PRO A 33 -9.21 -1.60 4.09
C PRO A 33 -8.48 -2.33 2.94
N CYS A 34 -7.38 -1.75 2.45
CA CYS A 34 -6.49 -2.28 1.41
C CYS A 34 -5.07 -2.54 1.93
N TYR A 35 -4.93 -2.74 3.24
CA TYR A 35 -3.62 -2.90 3.87
C TYR A 35 -2.85 -4.12 3.31
N GLN A 36 -3.55 -5.21 3.01
CA GLN A 36 -2.93 -6.41 2.45
C GLN A 36 -2.36 -6.15 1.05
N GLU A 37 -3.11 -5.47 0.18
CA GLU A 37 -2.65 -5.08 -1.16
C GLU A 37 -1.49 -4.08 -1.09
N GLN A 38 -1.49 -3.18 -0.10
CA GLN A 38 -0.36 -2.30 0.17
C GLN A 38 0.89 -3.10 0.54
N LEU A 39 0.79 -4.06 1.46
CA LEU A 39 1.92 -4.91 1.87
C LEU A 39 2.49 -5.69 0.68
N LEU A 40 1.64 -6.26 -0.18
CA LEU A 40 2.09 -6.96 -1.37
C LEU A 40 2.81 -6.02 -2.36
N SER A 41 2.30 -4.81 -2.53
CA SER A 41 2.91 -3.80 -3.39
C SER A 41 4.30 -3.38 -2.87
N LEU A 42 4.43 -3.18 -1.56
CA LEU A 42 5.71 -2.86 -0.92
C LEU A 42 6.69 -4.02 -1.02
N LYS A 43 6.24 -5.25 -0.71
CA LYS A 43 7.06 -6.45 -0.83
C LYS A 43 7.59 -6.64 -2.25
N CYS A 44 6.78 -6.36 -3.27
CA CYS A 44 7.26 -6.43 -4.64
C CYS A 44 8.34 -5.37 -4.92
N LEU A 45 8.15 -4.13 -4.46
CA LEU A 45 9.16 -3.08 -4.62
C LEU A 45 10.49 -3.43 -3.93
N ASP A 46 10.43 -4.07 -2.76
CA ASP A 46 11.63 -4.50 -2.03
C ASP A 46 12.42 -5.56 -2.81
N LEU A 47 11.73 -6.43 -3.55
CA LEU A 47 12.32 -7.48 -4.39
C LEU A 47 12.80 -6.96 -5.76
N HIS A 48 12.12 -5.95 -6.32
CA HIS A 48 12.33 -5.45 -7.68
C HIS A 48 12.69 -3.96 -7.68
N GLN A 49 13.80 -3.60 -7.03
CA GLN A 49 14.22 -2.21 -6.82
C GLN A 49 14.49 -1.46 -8.15
N ASP A 50 14.96 -2.17 -9.18
CA ASP A 50 15.34 -1.57 -10.46
C ASP A 50 14.19 -1.55 -11.49
N ASN A 51 13.16 -2.38 -11.31
CA ASN A 51 12.06 -2.51 -12.27
C ASN A 51 10.67 -2.55 -11.61
N ARG A 52 10.20 -1.35 -11.26
CA ARG A 52 8.86 -1.14 -10.68
C ARG A 52 7.71 -1.64 -11.57
N ASN A 53 7.92 -1.80 -12.88
CA ASN A 53 6.87 -2.27 -13.78
C ASN A 53 6.46 -3.72 -13.51
N GLU A 54 7.36 -4.53 -12.95
CA GLU A 54 7.05 -5.91 -12.51
C GLU A 54 5.97 -5.91 -11.41
N CYS A 55 5.88 -4.82 -10.64
CA CYS A 55 4.90 -4.67 -9.57
C CYS A 55 3.56 -4.09 -10.01
N LYS A 56 3.34 -3.87 -11.32
CA LYS A 56 2.14 -3.22 -11.85
C LYS A 56 0.84 -3.91 -11.39
N ILE A 57 0.83 -5.23 -11.32
CA ILE A 57 -0.36 -5.99 -10.90
C ILE A 57 -0.74 -5.70 -9.44
N TYR A 58 0.25 -5.58 -8.54
CA TYR A 58 0.03 -5.27 -7.13
C TYR A 58 -0.52 -3.85 -6.96
N PHE A 59 0.01 -2.87 -7.71
CA PHE A 59 -0.54 -1.52 -7.72
C PHE A 59 -1.97 -1.46 -8.27
N THR A 60 -2.25 -2.22 -9.35
CA THR A 60 -3.61 -2.33 -9.88
C THR A 60 -4.56 -2.90 -8.83
N ASN A 61 -4.16 -3.93 -8.11
CA ASN A 61 -4.97 -4.53 -7.04
C ASN A 61 -5.24 -3.52 -5.91
N TYR A 62 -4.21 -2.81 -5.46
CA TYR A 62 -4.37 -1.75 -4.46
C TYR A 62 -5.33 -0.64 -4.94
N ASN A 63 -5.18 -0.19 -6.18
CA ASN A 63 -6.05 0.83 -6.78
C ASN A 63 -7.51 0.36 -6.89
N ASN A 64 -7.73 -0.90 -7.29
CA ASN A 64 -9.05 -1.49 -7.37
C ASN A 64 -9.70 -1.60 -5.99
N CYS A 65 -8.94 -2.04 -4.99
CA CYS A 65 -9.39 -2.09 -3.61
C CYS A 65 -9.78 -0.69 -3.10
N SER A 66 -8.93 0.32 -3.32
CA SER A 66 -9.19 1.70 -2.88
C SER A 66 -10.46 2.27 -3.52
N LYS A 67 -10.63 2.06 -4.83
CA LYS A 67 -11.85 2.48 -5.57
C LYS A 67 -13.11 1.77 -5.07
N PHE A 68 -13.01 0.48 -4.75
CA PHE A 68 -14.11 -0.28 -4.17
C PHE A 68 -14.56 0.31 -2.84
N TRP A 69 -13.62 0.47 -1.89
CA TRP A 69 -13.96 1.00 -0.56
C TRP A 69 -14.38 2.46 -0.58
N ALA A 70 -13.88 3.27 -1.51
CA ALA A 70 -14.38 4.62 -1.74
C ALA A 70 -15.85 4.62 -2.19
N THR A 71 -16.29 3.61 -2.94
CA THR A 71 -17.71 3.45 -3.33
C THR A 71 -18.55 3.03 -2.13
N VAL A 72 -18.13 2.00 -1.39
CA VAL A 72 -18.81 1.57 -0.15
C VAL A 72 -18.95 2.72 0.85
N TRP A 73 -17.88 3.50 1.04
CA TRP A 73 -17.88 4.64 1.95
C TRP A 73 -18.89 5.71 1.52
N ARG A 74 -18.95 6.03 0.22
CA ARG A 74 -19.93 6.99 -0.32
C ARG A 74 -21.35 6.49 -0.12
N ASP A 75 -21.62 5.23 -0.41
CA ASP A 75 -22.95 4.64 -0.25
C ASP A 75 -23.40 4.63 1.21
N ARG A 76 -22.51 4.26 2.14
CA ARG A 76 -22.78 4.31 3.58
C ARG A 76 -23.03 5.73 4.07
N LYS A 77 -22.25 6.71 3.58
CA LYS A 77 -22.44 8.12 3.90
C LYS A 77 -23.78 8.65 3.38
N LEU A 78 -24.19 8.28 2.17
CA LEU A 78 -25.49 8.66 1.61
C LEU A 78 -26.67 8.10 2.43
N LYS A 79 -26.47 6.92 3.03
CA LYS A 79 -27.45 6.26 3.92
C LYS A 79 -27.31 6.67 5.39
N ASP A 80 -26.40 7.60 5.71
CA ASP A 80 -26.01 8.00 7.08
C ASP A 80 -25.63 6.82 8.02
N ILE A 81 -25.06 5.75 7.47
CA ILE A 81 -24.64 4.56 8.24
C ILE A 81 -23.23 4.79 8.79
N LYS A 82 -23.12 4.96 10.10
CA LYS A 82 -21.84 5.11 10.82
C LYS A 82 -21.41 3.78 11.47
N PRO A 83 -20.10 3.45 11.48
CA PRO A 83 -19.00 4.19 10.85
C PRO A 83 -19.04 4.12 9.31
N TYR A 84 -18.62 5.18 8.63
CA TYR A 84 -18.66 5.23 7.15
C TYR A 84 -17.69 4.23 6.51
N LEU A 85 -16.55 3.97 7.15
CA LEU A 85 -15.70 2.83 6.82
C LEU A 85 -16.18 1.63 7.64
N PRO A 86 -16.53 0.49 7.01
CA PRO A 86 -16.98 -0.68 7.74
C PRO A 86 -15.91 -1.25 8.69
N PRO A 87 -16.33 -1.77 9.87
CA PRO A 87 -15.49 -2.57 10.75
C PRO A 87 -14.93 -3.81 10.02
N VAL A 88 -13.78 -4.31 10.47
CA VAL A 88 -13.03 -5.37 9.79
C VAL A 88 -13.86 -6.64 9.61
N GLU A 89 -14.67 -6.98 10.60
CA GLU A 89 -15.52 -8.16 10.68
C GLU A 89 -16.63 -8.13 9.61
N GLU A 90 -17.13 -6.94 9.28
CA GLU A 90 -18.20 -6.77 8.29
C GLU A 90 -17.67 -6.72 6.85
N ARG A 91 -16.39 -6.44 6.65
CA ARG A 91 -15.81 -6.18 5.32
C ARG A 91 -15.99 -7.35 4.36
N ALA A 92 -15.81 -8.57 4.85
CA ALA A 92 -15.93 -9.77 4.04
C ALA A 92 -17.37 -9.94 3.50
N LYS A 93 -18.36 -9.74 4.37
CA LYS A 93 -19.77 -9.82 4.00
C LYS A 93 -20.16 -8.72 3.01
N ILE A 94 -19.82 -7.46 3.31
CA ILE A 94 -20.10 -6.32 2.42
C ILE A 94 -19.45 -6.54 1.05
N LYS A 95 -18.22 -7.02 1.00
CA LYS A 95 -17.54 -7.31 -0.26
C LYS A 95 -18.27 -8.39 -1.06
N ALA A 96 -18.70 -9.48 -0.42
CA ALA A 96 -19.47 -10.53 -1.07
C ALA A 96 -20.81 -9.98 -1.61
N ASP A 97 -21.54 -9.23 -0.79
CA ASP A 97 -22.83 -8.65 -1.17
C ASP A 97 -22.66 -7.74 -2.40
N TYR A 98 -21.71 -6.80 -2.38
CA TYR A 98 -21.46 -5.90 -3.51
C TYR A 98 -21.04 -6.61 -4.81
N LEU A 99 -20.35 -7.76 -4.71
CA LEU A 99 -19.97 -8.55 -5.88
C LEU A 99 -21.13 -9.37 -6.43
N ASN A 100 -22.09 -9.76 -5.59
CA ASN A 100 -23.27 -10.51 -6.00
C ASN A 100 -24.36 -9.64 -6.66
N PHE A 101 -24.42 -8.35 -6.33
CA PHE A 101 -25.41 -7.41 -6.90
C PHE A 101 -25.02 -6.86 -8.28
N ARG A 102 -23.88 -7.29 -8.85
CA ARG A 102 -23.35 -6.79 -10.11
C ARG A 102 -23.27 -7.87 -11.18
#